data_AF-A0AAD5BZX8-F1
#
_entry.id   AF-A0AAD5BZX8-F1
#
_cell.length_a   1.000
_cell.length_b   1.000
_cell.length_c   1.000
_cell.angle_alpha   90.00
_cell.angle_beta   90.00
_cell.angle_gamma   90.00
#
_symmetry.space_group_name_H-M   'P 1'
#
loop_
_entity.id
_entity.type
_entity.pdbx_description
1 polymer ?
#
loop_
_entity_poly.entity_id
_entity_poly.type
_entity_poly.pdbx_seq_one_letter_code
_entity_poly.pdbx_strand_id
1 'polypeptide(L)'
;MILQDSNASKLRHSRLFKSALQHQSSIEQLTDLWTPLSNQGWKPFAESTSASSSLPESTGYIQVFLDGGLNQQRMGICDAVAIAKILNATLMIPYLEVNPVWQDTSSFTDIFDVDHFVNILKDDISIIRELPDEYAWSTREYYASAIRSTRIKNAPLHASANWYLENVAPVLESYGIAAISPFSHRLAFDNMPIEIQRLRCKVNFEALVFVPHVRSLGEALVSRLRYPIVESIDAVGTKYIRQTSD
;
A
#
# COMPACT_ATOMS: atom_id res chain seq x y z
N MET A 1 27.46 -39.86 19.26
CA MET A 1 27.49 -38.40 19.09
C MET A 1 26.06 -37.97 18.83
N ILE A 2 25.36 -37.49 19.86
CA ILE A 2 23.96 -37.07 19.79
C ILE A 2 23.96 -35.65 19.24
N LEU A 3 23.42 -35.46 18.04
CA LEU A 3 23.17 -34.13 17.49
C LEU A 3 21.94 -33.56 18.23
N GLN A 4 22.18 -32.59 19.11
CA GLN A 4 21.13 -31.74 19.65
C GLN A 4 20.69 -30.76 18.57
N ASP A 5 19.50 -30.97 18.00
CA ASP A 5 18.79 -29.94 17.24
C ASP A 5 18.26 -28.88 18.23
N SER A 6 19.10 -27.90 18.59
CA SER A 6 18.67 -26.72 19.35
C SER A 6 18.54 -25.51 18.43
N ASN A 7 17.56 -25.56 17.52
CA ASN A 7 16.99 -24.36 16.94
C ASN A 7 15.47 -24.52 16.85
N ALA A 8 14.84 -24.82 17.98
CA ALA A 8 13.41 -24.66 18.11
C ALA A 8 13.08 -23.18 17.90
N SER A 9 12.41 -22.87 16.79
CA SER A 9 11.92 -21.53 16.47
C SER A 9 11.14 -20.99 17.67
N LYS A 10 11.66 -19.92 18.27
CA LYS A 10 11.07 -19.33 19.48
C LYS A 10 9.67 -18.83 19.10
N LEU A 11 8.63 -19.50 19.59
CA LEU A 11 7.24 -19.07 19.39
C LEU A 11 7.11 -17.62 19.84
N ARG A 12 6.76 -16.73 18.89
CA ARG A 12 6.65 -15.28 19.12
C ARG A 12 5.69 -14.94 20.26
N HIS A 13 4.72 -15.83 20.53
CA HIS A 13 3.75 -15.69 21.60
C HIS A 13 3.61 -16.96 22.46
N SER A 14 4.72 -17.45 23.03
CA SER A 14 4.72 -18.63 23.90
C SER A 14 3.75 -18.53 25.10
N ARG A 15 3.42 -17.32 25.53
CA ARG A 15 2.42 -17.04 26.58
C ARG A 15 0.98 -17.22 26.10
N LEU A 16 0.64 -16.77 24.90
CA LEU A 16 -0.69 -16.97 24.30
C LEU A 16 -0.96 -18.44 24.05
N PHE A 17 0.04 -19.18 23.57
CA PHE A 17 -0.05 -20.63 23.40
C PHE A 17 -0.37 -21.35 24.73
N LYS A 18 0.28 -20.92 25.83
CA LYS A 18 0.00 -21.45 27.18
C LYS A 18 -1.40 -21.08 27.67
N SER A 19 -1.85 -19.84 27.45
CA SER A 19 -3.20 -19.41 27.83
C SER A 19 -4.29 -20.15 27.05
N ALA A 20 -4.10 -20.37 25.75
CA ALA A 20 -5.00 -21.17 24.91
C ALA A 20 -5.10 -22.63 25.41
N LEU A 21 -3.97 -23.23 25.78
CA LEU A 21 -3.93 -24.58 26.35
C LEU A 21 -4.64 -24.70 27.70
N GLN A 22 -4.65 -23.62 28.49
CA GLN A 22 -5.18 -23.62 29.85
C GLN A 22 -6.67 -23.21 29.93
N HIS A 23 -7.27 -22.73 28.84
CA HIS A 23 -8.66 -22.25 28.78
C HIS A 23 -9.02 -21.25 29.90
N GLN A 24 -8.02 -20.55 30.43
CA GLN A 24 -8.16 -19.48 31.40
C GLN A 24 -7.44 -18.27 30.82
N SER A 25 -8.21 -17.23 30.50
CA SER A 25 -7.68 -15.93 30.08
C SER A 25 -8.11 -14.88 31.08
N SER A 26 -7.16 -14.35 31.86
CA SER A 26 -7.42 -13.17 32.68
C SER A 26 -7.57 -11.92 31.79
N ILE A 27 -8.23 -10.88 32.29
CA ILE A 27 -8.36 -9.59 31.57
C ILE A 27 -6.98 -9.04 31.19
N GLU A 28 -5.98 -9.16 32.07
CA GLU A 28 -4.60 -8.78 31.81
C GLU A 28 -4.00 -9.53 30.60
N GLN A 29 -4.28 -10.83 30.47
CA GLN A 29 -3.84 -11.64 29.34
C GLN A 29 -4.55 -11.27 28.03
N LEU A 30 -5.82 -10.84 28.11
CA LEU A 30 -6.57 -10.34 26.96
C LEU A 30 -6.06 -8.97 26.49
N THR A 31 -5.69 -8.08 27.41
CA THR A 31 -5.07 -6.80 27.04
C THR A 31 -3.67 -6.97 26.44
N ASP A 32 -2.85 -7.88 26.99
CA ASP A 32 -1.49 -8.18 26.48
C ASP A 32 -1.52 -8.84 25.08
N LEU A 33 -2.62 -9.50 24.70
CA LEU A 33 -2.79 -10.03 23.34
C LEU A 33 -2.80 -8.92 22.28
N TRP A 34 -3.41 -7.78 22.59
CA TRP A 34 -3.67 -6.70 21.64
C TRP A 34 -2.67 -5.54 21.76
N THR A 35 -1.76 -5.57 22.74
CA THR A 35 -0.70 -4.55 22.87
C THR A 35 0.23 -4.58 21.65
N PRO A 36 0.72 -3.39 21.20
CA PRO A 36 1.73 -3.34 20.15
C PRO A 36 2.97 -4.14 20.56
N LEU A 37 3.48 -4.96 19.65
CA LEU A 37 4.77 -5.61 19.86
C LEU A 37 5.87 -4.55 19.99
N SER A 38 6.87 -4.85 20.83
CA SER A 38 8.07 -4.03 20.87
C SER A 38 8.69 -3.98 19.47
N ASN A 39 9.18 -2.80 19.09
CA ASN A 39 9.78 -2.58 17.78
C ASN A 39 11.08 -3.37 17.56
N GLN A 40 11.61 -4.11 18.56
CA GLN A 40 12.82 -4.94 18.49
C GLN A 40 14.05 -4.22 17.87
N GLY A 41 14.13 -2.89 18.02
CA GLY A 41 15.18 -2.07 17.42
C GLY A 41 15.00 -1.76 15.92
N TRP A 42 13.93 -2.25 15.29
CA TRP A 42 13.51 -1.80 13.96
C TRP A 42 13.06 -0.35 14.03
N LYS A 43 13.69 0.49 13.22
CA LYS A 43 13.32 1.89 13.04
C LYS A 43 12.73 2.07 11.65
N PRO A 44 11.72 2.94 11.47
CA PRO A 44 11.30 3.37 10.15
C PRO A 44 12.53 3.82 9.36
N PHE A 45 12.61 3.40 8.11
CA PHE A 45 13.65 3.83 7.20
C PHE A 45 13.33 5.26 6.74
N ALA A 46 13.55 6.23 7.64
CA ALA A 46 13.26 7.64 7.40
C ALA A 46 14.58 8.41 7.40
N GLU A 47 15.23 8.45 6.25
CA GLU A 47 16.16 9.53 5.92
C GLU A 47 15.45 10.37 4.86
N SER A 48 14.94 11.52 5.29
CA SER A 48 14.43 12.54 4.39
C SER A 48 15.62 13.08 3.59
N THR A 49 15.72 12.70 2.31
CA THR A 49 16.68 13.35 1.40
C THR A 49 16.15 14.75 1.13
N SER A 50 16.55 15.71 1.96
CA SER A 50 16.26 17.13 1.80
C SER A 50 17.10 17.69 0.65
N ALA A 51 16.70 17.38 -0.57
CA ALA A 51 17.16 18.09 -1.76
C ALA A 51 15.91 18.59 -2.49
N SER A 52 15.47 19.78 -2.10
CA SER A 52 14.46 20.57 -2.83
C SER A 52 15.06 20.96 -4.18
N SER A 53 14.99 20.07 -5.15
CA SER A 53 15.10 20.39 -6.56
C SER A 53 13.72 20.22 -7.17
N SER A 54 13.25 21.22 -7.93
CA SER A 54 12.04 21.07 -8.74
C SER A 54 12.13 19.79 -9.56
N LEU A 55 11.05 19.01 -9.58
CA LEU A 55 10.99 17.84 -10.46
C LEU A 55 11.26 18.29 -11.91
N PRO A 56 12.03 17.50 -12.69
CA PRO A 56 12.23 17.79 -14.10
C PRO A 56 10.90 17.76 -14.87
N GLU A 57 10.86 18.37 -16.05
CA GLU A 57 9.69 18.29 -16.93
C GLU A 57 9.39 16.84 -17.27
N SER A 58 8.11 16.49 -17.25
CA SER A 58 7.64 15.13 -17.45
C SER A 58 7.66 14.72 -18.92
N THR A 59 8.01 13.47 -19.20
CA THR A 59 8.03 12.89 -20.56
C THR A 59 6.65 12.48 -21.07
N GLY A 60 5.61 12.52 -20.23
CA GLY A 60 4.24 12.15 -20.57
C GLY A 60 3.45 11.59 -19.38
N TYR A 61 2.31 10.97 -19.68
CA TYR A 61 1.37 10.46 -18.68
C TYR A 61 1.34 8.93 -18.66
N ILE A 62 1.40 8.34 -17.47
CA ILE A 62 1.20 6.90 -17.29
C ILE A 62 -0.13 6.66 -16.57
N GLN A 63 -0.94 5.78 -17.16
CA GLN A 63 -2.08 5.17 -16.49
C GLN A 63 -1.78 3.72 -16.17
N VAL A 64 -2.20 3.26 -15.00
CA VAL A 64 -2.10 1.86 -14.59
C VAL A 64 -3.49 1.34 -14.22
N PHE A 65 -3.81 0.15 -14.70
CA PHE A 65 -5.07 -0.53 -14.45
C PHE A 65 -4.80 -1.79 -13.62
N LEU A 66 -4.98 -1.65 -12.31
CA LEU A 66 -4.49 -2.58 -11.30
C LEU A 66 -5.41 -3.79 -11.13
N ASP A 67 -4.91 -4.99 -11.44
CA ASP A 67 -5.62 -6.25 -11.24
C ASP A 67 -5.21 -6.96 -9.94
N GLY A 68 -5.96 -8.03 -9.62
CA GLY A 68 -5.74 -8.82 -8.42
C GLY A 68 -6.57 -8.37 -7.22
N GLY A 69 -6.22 -8.86 -6.03
CA GLY A 69 -6.86 -8.44 -4.76
C GLY A 69 -6.22 -7.16 -4.20
N LEU A 70 -6.86 -6.50 -3.23
CA LEU A 70 -6.41 -5.21 -2.71
C LEU A 70 -4.94 -5.21 -2.24
N ASN A 71 -4.46 -6.30 -1.61
CA ASN A 71 -3.05 -6.40 -1.21
C ASN A 71 -2.09 -6.53 -2.42
N GLN A 72 -2.51 -7.16 -3.51
CA GLN A 72 -1.74 -7.22 -4.75
C GLN A 72 -1.76 -5.87 -5.48
N GLN A 73 -2.93 -5.23 -5.54
CA GLN A 73 -3.07 -3.88 -6.09
C GLN A 73 -2.22 -2.87 -5.32
N ARG A 74 -2.13 -2.98 -3.98
CA ARG A 74 -1.23 -2.18 -3.15
C ARG A 74 0.24 -2.30 -3.59
N MET A 75 0.72 -3.52 -3.82
CA MET A 75 2.07 -3.74 -4.36
C MET A 75 2.21 -3.15 -5.77
N GLY A 76 1.16 -3.23 -6.58
CA GLY A 76 1.13 -2.62 -7.90
C GLY A 76 1.18 -1.10 -7.90
N ILE A 77 0.55 -0.44 -6.92
CA ILE A 77 0.65 1.01 -6.76
C ILE A 77 2.10 1.39 -6.45
N CYS A 78 2.79 0.64 -5.57
CA CYS A 78 4.21 0.84 -5.29
C CYS A 78 5.07 0.73 -6.55
N ASP A 79 4.80 -0.26 -7.40
CA ASP A 79 5.48 -0.44 -8.67
C ASP A 79 5.15 0.68 -9.66
N ALA A 80 3.90 1.13 -9.74
CA ALA A 80 3.47 2.19 -10.64
C ALA A 80 4.19 3.52 -10.33
N VAL A 81 4.31 3.88 -9.05
CA VAL A 81 5.05 5.06 -8.62
C VAL A 81 6.54 4.92 -8.96
N ALA A 82 7.14 3.74 -8.73
CA ALA A 82 8.52 3.48 -9.09
C ALA A 82 8.75 3.57 -10.61
N ILE A 83 7.85 3.02 -11.42
CA ILE A 83 7.90 3.07 -12.89
C ILE A 83 7.80 4.51 -13.38
N ALA A 84 6.87 5.31 -12.81
CA ALA A 84 6.76 6.72 -13.13
C ALA A 84 8.06 7.48 -12.83
N LYS A 85 8.73 7.17 -11.70
CA LYS A 85 10.04 7.74 -11.37
C LYS A 85 11.12 7.34 -12.38
N ILE A 86 11.18 6.06 -12.75
CA ILE A 86 12.16 5.52 -13.71
C ILE A 86 12.01 6.17 -15.09
N LEU A 87 10.77 6.39 -15.53
CA LEU A 87 10.46 6.93 -16.85
C LEU A 87 10.37 8.46 -16.89
N ASN A 88 10.54 9.13 -15.75
CA ASN A 88 10.30 10.56 -15.57
C ASN A 88 8.89 11.00 -16.05
N ALA A 89 7.89 10.19 -15.75
CA ALA A 89 6.52 10.36 -16.21
C ALA A 89 5.60 10.85 -15.09
N THR A 90 4.50 11.51 -15.47
CA THR A 90 3.44 11.91 -14.57
C THR A 90 2.47 10.74 -14.39
N LEU A 91 2.25 10.34 -13.14
CA LEU A 91 1.33 9.24 -12.82
C LEU A 91 -0.10 9.76 -12.69
N MET A 92 -1.03 9.19 -13.44
CA MET A 92 -2.45 9.37 -13.18
C MET A 92 -2.90 8.45 -12.03
N ILE A 93 -3.81 8.91 -11.16
CA ILE A 93 -4.31 8.13 -10.02
C ILE A 93 -4.65 6.69 -10.44
N PRO A 94 -4.04 5.66 -9.82
CA PRO A 94 -4.21 4.27 -10.26
C PRO A 94 -5.67 3.83 -10.33
N TYR A 95 -6.07 3.18 -11.43
CA TYR A 95 -7.39 2.60 -11.55
C TYR A 95 -7.40 1.19 -10.92
N LEU A 96 -8.36 0.91 -10.04
CA LEU A 96 -8.52 -0.41 -9.42
C LEU A 96 -9.52 -1.23 -10.23
N GLU A 97 -9.08 -2.34 -10.82
CA GLU A 97 -9.99 -3.28 -11.49
C GLU A 97 -10.86 -4.00 -10.48
N VAL A 98 -12.12 -4.23 -10.86
CA VAL A 98 -13.06 -5.02 -10.05
C VAL A 98 -12.59 -6.46 -10.01
N ASN A 99 -12.31 -6.94 -8.81
CA ASN A 99 -11.94 -8.33 -8.61
C ASN A 99 -13.19 -9.24 -8.73
N PRO A 100 -13.17 -10.33 -9.51
CA PRO A 100 -14.34 -11.18 -9.72
C PRO A 100 -14.80 -11.94 -8.47
N VAL A 101 -13.93 -12.09 -7.46
CA VAL A 101 -14.25 -12.78 -6.19
C VAL A 101 -14.93 -11.83 -5.20
N TRP A 102 -14.36 -10.64 -5.00
CA TRP A 102 -14.87 -9.69 -4.00
C TRP A 102 -15.99 -8.80 -4.55
N GLN A 103 -16.03 -8.58 -5.86
CA GLN A 103 -16.98 -7.70 -6.57
C GLN A 103 -17.07 -6.29 -5.98
N ASP A 104 -15.99 -5.84 -5.33
CA ASP A 104 -15.89 -4.48 -4.80
C ASP A 104 -15.68 -3.50 -5.96
N THR A 105 -16.50 -2.45 -5.97
CA THR A 105 -16.49 -1.39 -6.99
C THR A 105 -15.86 -0.09 -6.48
N SER A 106 -15.34 -0.11 -5.24
CA SER A 106 -14.62 1.01 -4.64
C SER A 106 -13.44 1.41 -5.51
N SER A 107 -13.39 2.71 -5.84
CA SER A 107 -12.29 3.32 -6.56
C SER A 107 -11.09 3.58 -5.66
N PHE A 108 -9.97 4.04 -6.24
CA PHE A 108 -8.81 4.46 -5.45
C PHE A 108 -9.16 5.53 -4.42
N THR A 109 -10.00 6.50 -4.79
CA THR A 109 -10.44 7.60 -3.91
C THR A 109 -11.37 7.17 -2.79
N ASP A 110 -12.08 6.05 -2.97
CA ASP A 110 -12.95 5.49 -1.92
C ASP A 110 -12.13 4.78 -0.84
N ILE A 111 -10.95 4.26 -1.19
CA ILE A 111 -10.10 3.46 -0.30
C ILE A 111 -8.98 4.31 0.31
N PHE A 112 -8.26 5.09 -0.49
CA PHE A 112 -7.06 5.81 -0.08
C PHE A 112 -7.25 7.33 -0.07
N ASP A 113 -6.62 7.98 0.90
CA ASP A 113 -6.55 9.43 0.98
C ASP A 113 -5.65 9.98 -0.13
N VAL A 114 -6.26 10.52 -1.18
CA VAL A 114 -5.55 11.00 -2.37
C VAL A 114 -4.78 12.30 -2.11
N ASP A 115 -5.30 13.18 -1.25
CA ASP A 115 -4.60 14.42 -0.89
C ASP A 115 -3.30 14.09 -0.16
N HIS A 116 -3.37 13.16 0.80
CA HIS A 116 -2.20 12.64 1.50
C HIS A 116 -1.22 11.95 0.55
N PHE A 117 -1.72 11.07 -0.33
CA PHE A 117 -0.90 10.34 -1.30
C PHE A 117 -0.09 11.28 -2.21
N VAL A 118 -0.75 12.30 -2.79
CA VAL A 118 -0.10 13.29 -3.65
C VAL A 118 0.89 14.14 -2.87
N ASN A 119 0.52 14.61 -1.67
CA ASN A 119 1.40 15.47 -0.88
C ASN A 119 2.67 14.75 -0.39
N ILE A 120 2.58 13.48 0.00
CA ILE A 120 3.75 12.69 0.45
C ILE A 120 4.73 12.44 -0.70
N LEU A 121 4.24 12.31 -1.94
CA LEU A 121 5.05 11.94 -3.12
C LEU A 121 5.42 13.12 -4.02
N LYS A 122 5.02 14.35 -3.68
CA LYS A 122 5.19 15.55 -4.53
C LYS A 122 6.63 15.87 -4.93
N ASP A 123 7.60 15.48 -4.11
CA ASP A 123 9.03 15.69 -4.35
C ASP A 123 9.68 14.47 -5.03
N ASP A 124 8.93 13.36 -5.16
CA ASP A 124 9.39 12.13 -5.80
C ASP A 124 8.91 12.05 -7.24
N ILE A 125 7.60 12.23 -7.50
CA ILE A 125 6.99 12.17 -8.83
C ILE A 125 5.82 13.14 -8.97
N SER A 126 5.50 13.52 -10.21
CA SER A 126 4.27 14.25 -10.53
C SER A 126 3.08 13.30 -10.54
N ILE A 127 1.99 13.66 -9.87
CA ILE A 127 0.76 12.88 -9.82
C ILE A 127 -0.43 13.78 -10.15
N ILE A 128 -1.33 13.30 -11.01
CA ILE A 128 -2.55 14.01 -11.41
C ILE A 128 -3.80 13.15 -11.16
N ARG A 129 -4.91 13.82 -10.89
CA ARG A 129 -6.22 13.18 -10.65
C ARG A 129 -6.96 12.88 -11.95
N GLU A 130 -6.86 13.80 -12.89
CA GLU A 130 -7.54 13.77 -14.17
C GLU A 130 -6.52 14.05 -15.27
N LEU A 131 -6.71 13.40 -16.42
CA LEU A 131 -5.88 13.63 -17.59
C LEU A 131 -6.24 14.98 -18.23
N PRO A 132 -5.28 15.63 -18.92
CA PRO A 132 -5.59 16.71 -19.84
C PRO A 132 -6.64 16.31 -20.89
N ASP A 133 -7.43 17.28 -21.35
CA ASP A 133 -8.54 17.07 -22.30
C ASP A 133 -8.11 16.33 -23.58
N GLU A 134 -6.89 16.56 -24.06
CA GLU A 134 -6.33 15.88 -25.24
C GLU A 134 -6.21 14.34 -25.07
N TYR A 135 -6.21 13.84 -23.83
CA TYR A 135 -6.19 12.42 -23.49
C TYR A 135 -7.50 11.93 -22.87
N ALA A 136 -8.60 12.69 -22.93
CA ALA A 136 -9.88 12.28 -22.33
C ALA A 136 -10.45 10.98 -22.92
N TRP A 137 -10.00 10.60 -24.13
CA TRP A 137 -10.33 9.32 -24.77
C TRP A 137 -9.69 8.10 -24.07
N SER A 138 -8.67 8.31 -23.22
CA SER A 138 -7.85 7.25 -22.61
C SER A 138 -8.52 6.65 -21.38
N THR A 139 -9.65 5.97 -21.60
CA THR A 139 -10.46 5.35 -20.53
C THR A 139 -10.27 3.84 -20.43
N ARG A 140 -10.79 3.25 -19.35
CA ARG A 140 -10.80 1.80 -19.14
C ARG A 140 -11.48 1.05 -20.29
N GLU A 141 -12.60 1.57 -20.76
CA GLU A 141 -13.45 1.00 -21.82
C GLU A 141 -12.73 1.09 -23.17
N TYR A 142 -12.03 2.20 -23.42
CA TYR A 142 -11.22 2.38 -24.62
C TYR A 142 -10.18 1.26 -24.76
N TYR A 143 -9.50 0.91 -23.66
CA TYR A 143 -8.51 -0.17 -23.61
C TYR A 143 -9.11 -1.58 -23.53
N ALA A 144 -10.37 -1.71 -23.09
CA ALA A 144 -11.11 -2.98 -23.11
C ALA A 144 -11.49 -3.41 -24.52
N SER A 145 -11.85 -2.43 -25.36
CA SER A 145 -12.52 -2.67 -26.65
C SER A 145 -11.62 -3.22 -27.76
N ALA A 146 -10.33 -2.88 -27.76
CA ALA A 146 -9.41 -3.25 -28.83
C ALA A 146 -7.93 -3.20 -28.38
N ILE A 147 -7.05 -3.70 -29.24
CA ILE A 147 -5.60 -3.49 -29.10
C ILE A 147 -5.29 -2.06 -29.50
N ARG A 148 -4.58 -1.33 -28.64
CA ARG A 148 -4.23 0.09 -28.81
C ARG A 148 -2.72 0.25 -28.74
N SER A 149 -2.14 1.09 -29.58
CA SER A 149 -0.70 1.37 -29.58
C SER A 149 -0.22 1.98 -28.26
N THR A 150 -1.09 2.73 -27.57
CA THR A 150 -0.81 3.30 -26.26
C THR A 150 -0.94 2.30 -25.10
N ARG A 151 -1.36 1.05 -25.37
CA ARG A 151 -1.58 0.04 -24.34
C ARG A 151 -0.41 -0.93 -24.22
N ILE A 152 0.14 -1.04 -23.02
CA ILE A 152 1.15 -2.01 -22.62
C ILE A 152 0.48 -3.16 -21.87
N LYS A 153 0.45 -4.37 -22.47
CA LYS A 153 -0.26 -5.55 -21.90
C LYS A 153 0.67 -6.66 -21.41
N ASN A 154 1.90 -6.73 -21.90
CA ASN A 154 2.75 -7.92 -21.82
C ASN A 154 4.06 -7.67 -21.08
N ALA A 155 4.05 -6.90 -19.99
CA ALA A 155 5.21 -6.80 -19.11
C ALA A 155 5.56 -8.19 -18.55
N PRO A 156 6.80 -8.69 -18.69
CA PRO A 156 7.23 -9.96 -18.11
C PRO A 156 6.97 -10.03 -16.60
N LEU A 157 6.85 -11.25 -16.06
CA LEU A 157 6.90 -11.45 -14.63
C LEU A 157 8.32 -11.08 -14.16
N HIS A 158 8.45 -10.07 -13.30
CA HIS A 158 9.73 -9.46 -12.92
C HIS A 158 10.44 -8.72 -14.07
N ALA A 159 9.69 -7.91 -14.81
CA ALA A 159 10.24 -6.96 -15.78
C ALA A 159 11.27 -6.03 -15.10
N SER A 160 12.46 -5.91 -15.70
CA SER A 160 13.52 -5.02 -15.21
C SER A 160 13.16 -3.55 -15.45
N ALA A 161 13.85 -2.62 -14.78
CA ALA A 161 13.73 -1.19 -15.07
C ALA A 161 14.01 -0.89 -16.56
N ASN A 162 15.02 -1.54 -17.14
CA ASN A 162 15.36 -1.40 -18.56
C ASN A 162 14.23 -1.86 -19.47
N TRP A 163 13.48 -2.90 -19.09
CA TRP A 163 12.33 -3.32 -19.88
C TRP A 163 11.30 -2.20 -20.02
N TYR A 164 11.03 -1.45 -18.95
CA TYR A 164 10.12 -0.29 -19.02
C TYR A 164 10.71 0.85 -19.85
N LEU A 165 12.01 1.13 -19.74
CA LEU A 165 12.69 2.11 -20.59
C LEU A 165 12.60 1.74 -22.07
N GLU A 166 12.74 0.45 -22.41
CA GLU A 166 12.73 -0.02 -23.80
C GLU A 166 11.32 -0.19 -24.39
N ASN A 167 10.31 -0.44 -23.56
CA ASN A 167 8.96 -0.81 -24.04
C ASN A 167 7.86 0.21 -23.71
N VAL A 168 8.08 1.09 -22.73
CA VAL A 168 7.10 2.10 -22.31
C VAL A 168 7.54 3.50 -22.68
N ALA A 169 8.83 3.84 -22.50
CA ALA A 169 9.32 5.17 -22.86
C ALA A 169 9.07 5.54 -24.34
N PRO A 170 9.27 4.64 -25.34
CA PRO A 170 8.99 4.98 -26.73
C PRO A 170 7.51 5.29 -27.00
N VAL A 171 6.60 4.68 -26.24
CA VAL A 171 5.16 4.95 -26.33
C VAL A 171 4.85 6.32 -25.74
N LEU A 172 5.46 6.68 -24.60
CA LEU A 172 5.33 8.03 -24.03
C LEU A 172 5.86 9.09 -24.99
N GLU A 173 7.04 8.87 -25.57
CA GLU A 173 7.64 9.81 -26.54
C GLU A 173 6.79 9.99 -27.80
N SER A 174 6.14 8.91 -28.26
CA SER A 174 5.34 8.93 -29.49
C SER A 174 3.93 9.49 -29.31
N TYR A 175 3.30 9.24 -28.17
CA TYR A 175 1.87 9.52 -27.95
C TYR A 175 1.58 10.44 -26.77
N GLY A 176 2.59 10.79 -25.96
CA GLY A 176 2.43 11.56 -24.72
C GLY A 176 1.76 10.78 -23.58
N ILE A 177 1.21 9.58 -23.85
CA ILE A 177 0.51 8.76 -22.86
C ILE A 177 0.73 7.26 -23.09
N ALA A 178 0.86 6.51 -21.99
CA ALA A 178 0.90 5.05 -21.99
C ALA A 178 -0.01 4.46 -20.90
N ALA A 179 -0.78 3.44 -21.27
CA ALA A 179 -1.66 2.71 -20.37
C ALA A 179 -1.15 1.29 -20.15
N ILE A 180 -0.74 0.98 -18.92
CA ILE A 180 -0.31 -0.36 -18.52
C ILE A 180 -1.53 -1.12 -18.01
N SER A 181 -2.04 -2.05 -18.81
CA SER A 181 -3.30 -2.75 -18.54
C SER A 181 -3.32 -4.18 -19.12
N PRO A 182 -3.60 -5.21 -18.30
CA PRO A 182 -3.70 -5.16 -16.84
C PRO A 182 -2.31 -4.98 -16.19
N PHE A 183 -2.28 -4.49 -14.95
CA PHE A 183 -1.06 -4.28 -14.19
C PHE A 183 -1.18 -4.86 -12.78
N SER A 184 -0.24 -5.73 -12.40
CA SER A 184 -0.18 -6.29 -11.04
C SER A 184 1.02 -5.71 -10.30
N HIS A 185 2.09 -6.48 -10.11
CA HIS A 185 3.32 -6.11 -9.42
C HIS A 185 4.49 -6.68 -10.24
N ARG A 186 4.74 -6.09 -11.41
CA ARG A 186 5.62 -6.70 -12.40
C ARG A 186 7.04 -6.14 -12.41
N LEU A 187 7.32 -5.04 -11.71
CA LEU A 187 8.68 -4.48 -11.67
C LEU A 187 9.58 -5.33 -10.75
N ALA A 188 10.74 -5.75 -11.26
CA ALA A 188 11.69 -6.58 -10.52
C ALA A 188 12.17 -5.92 -9.20
N PHE A 189 12.57 -6.73 -8.23
CA PHE A 189 13.22 -6.27 -7.01
C PHE A 189 14.74 -6.27 -7.12
N ASP A 190 15.29 -7.24 -7.85
CA ASP A 190 16.73 -7.44 -7.96
C ASP A 190 17.38 -6.32 -8.80
N ASN A 191 18.60 -5.96 -8.43
CA ASN A 191 19.42 -4.94 -9.11
C ASN A 191 18.74 -3.56 -9.23
N MET A 192 17.75 -3.27 -8.38
CA MET A 192 17.12 -1.95 -8.33
C MET A 192 17.97 -0.98 -7.49
N PRO A 193 18.15 0.27 -7.95
CA PRO A 193 18.75 1.32 -7.14
C PRO A 193 18.06 1.45 -5.78
N ILE A 194 18.83 1.72 -4.74
CA ILE A 194 18.32 1.78 -3.37
C ILE A 194 17.24 2.87 -3.22
N GLU A 195 17.35 3.96 -3.98
CA GLU A 195 16.41 5.07 -4.02
C GLU A 195 15.02 4.63 -4.51
N ILE A 196 14.95 3.74 -5.51
CA ILE A 196 13.67 3.21 -6.00
C ILE A 196 13.05 2.25 -5.00
N GLN A 197 13.87 1.44 -4.32
CA GLN A 197 13.37 0.56 -3.25
C GLN A 197 12.87 1.37 -2.05
N ARG A 198 13.57 2.46 -1.71
CA ARG A 198 13.11 3.43 -0.70
C ARG A 198 11.79 4.06 -1.10
N LEU A 199 11.64 4.48 -2.36
CA LEU A 199 10.40 5.04 -2.87
C LEU A 199 9.24 4.03 -2.77
N ARG A 200 9.44 2.77 -3.15
CA ARG A 200 8.43 1.71 -2.95
C ARG A 200 8.03 1.55 -1.49
N CYS A 201 8.99 1.56 -0.57
CA CYS A 201 8.73 1.50 0.86
C CYS A 201 7.94 2.73 1.35
N LYS A 202 8.34 3.94 0.94
CA LYS A 202 7.64 5.18 1.25
C LYS A 202 6.19 5.13 0.76
N VAL A 203 5.96 4.71 -0.48
CA VAL A 203 4.61 4.53 -1.02
C VAL A 203 3.82 3.55 -0.17
N ASN A 204 4.39 2.38 0.12
CA ASN A 204 3.68 1.32 0.80
C ASN A 204 3.31 1.67 2.25
N PHE A 205 4.22 2.30 3.00
CA PHE A 205 4.07 2.47 4.45
C PHE A 205 3.69 3.89 4.87
N GLU A 206 3.90 4.88 4.01
CA GLU A 206 3.67 6.29 4.34
C GLU A 206 2.62 6.94 3.43
N ALA A 207 2.69 6.74 2.11
CA ALA A 207 1.77 7.42 1.17
C ALA A 207 0.40 6.73 1.06
N LEU A 208 0.35 5.40 1.11
CA LEU A 208 -0.90 4.63 1.03
C LEU A 208 -1.58 4.53 2.39
N VAL A 209 -2.37 5.55 2.69
CA VAL A 209 -3.16 5.67 3.91
C VAL A 209 -4.63 5.59 3.55
N PHE A 210 -5.40 4.82 4.31
CA PHE A 210 -6.84 4.73 4.09
C PHE A 210 -7.53 6.07 4.34
N VAL A 211 -8.65 6.28 3.66
CA VAL A 211 -9.54 7.42 3.91
C VAL A 211 -9.92 7.55 5.40
N PRO A 212 -10.19 8.78 5.90
CA PRO A 212 -10.35 9.04 7.34
C PRO A 212 -11.38 8.14 8.03
N HIS A 213 -12.53 7.89 7.40
CA HIS A 213 -13.59 7.09 8.03
C HIS A 213 -13.19 5.62 8.24
N VAL A 214 -12.45 5.01 7.30
CA VAL A 214 -11.90 3.64 7.45
C VAL A 214 -10.87 3.60 8.57
N ARG A 215 -10.00 4.61 8.64
CA ARG A 215 -9.00 4.73 9.71
C ARG A 215 -9.64 4.88 11.08
N SER A 216 -10.58 5.81 11.23
CA SER A 216 -11.26 6.05 12.51
C SER A 216 -12.01 4.80 12.97
N LEU A 217 -12.63 4.05 12.06
CA LEU A 217 -13.23 2.76 12.39
C LEU A 217 -12.18 1.75 12.88
N GLY A 218 -11.07 1.61 12.15
CA GLY A 218 -9.97 0.72 12.53
C GLY A 218 -9.34 1.07 13.88
N GLU A 219 -9.07 2.35 14.12
CA GLU A 219 -8.57 2.88 15.39
C GLU A 219 -9.56 2.60 16.53
N ALA A 220 -10.86 2.81 16.30
CA ALA A 220 -11.89 2.55 17.29
C ALA A 220 -12.06 1.05 17.61
N LEU A 221 -11.85 0.16 16.64
CA LEU A 221 -11.84 -1.29 16.85
C LEU A 221 -10.61 -1.72 17.66
N VAL A 222 -9.43 -1.27 17.24
CA VAL A 222 -8.16 -1.56 17.95
C VAL A 222 -8.20 -1.01 19.37
N SER A 223 -8.72 0.19 19.57
CA SER A 223 -8.87 0.80 20.89
C SER A 223 -9.75 -0.06 21.81
N ARG A 224 -10.92 -0.52 21.33
CA ARG A 224 -11.80 -1.40 22.13
C ARG A 224 -11.18 -2.75 22.46
N LEU A 225 -10.36 -3.31 21.57
CA LEU A 225 -9.65 -4.57 21.84
C LEU A 225 -8.52 -4.40 22.86
N ARG A 226 -7.79 -3.28 22.80
CA ARG A 226 -6.68 -2.96 23.71
C ARG A 226 -7.14 -2.48 25.08
N TYR A 227 -8.27 -1.79 25.14
CA TYR A 227 -8.83 -1.18 26.34
C TYR A 227 -10.29 -1.61 26.51
N PRO A 228 -10.55 -2.90 26.81
CA PRO A 228 -11.91 -3.39 26.98
C PRO A 228 -12.56 -2.69 28.18
N ILE A 229 -13.82 -2.28 28.01
CA ILE A 229 -14.60 -1.67 29.10
C ILE A 229 -14.79 -2.74 30.18
N VAL A 230 -14.09 -2.57 31.30
CA VAL A 230 -14.33 -3.35 32.51
C VAL A 230 -15.53 -2.71 33.21
N GLU A 231 -16.69 -3.34 33.16
CA GLU A 231 -17.76 -3.05 34.13
C GLU A 231 -17.22 -3.47 35.51
N SER A 232 -16.66 -2.54 36.28
CA SER A 232 -16.42 -2.78 37.70
C SER A 232 -17.77 -2.80 38.41
N ILE A 233 -18.24 -3.99 38.78
CA ILE A 233 -19.35 -4.14 39.72
C ILE A 233 -18.78 -3.79 41.09
N ASP A 234 -19.05 -2.57 41.56
CA ASP A 234 -18.86 -2.26 42.98
C ASP A 234 -19.86 -3.06 43.81
N ALA A 235 -19.52 -3.35 45.06
CA ALA A 235 -20.32 -4.13 46.02
C ALA A 235 -21.73 -3.58 46.32
N VAL A 236 -22.16 -2.53 45.61
CA VAL A 236 -23.47 -1.85 45.72
C VAL A 236 -24.31 -1.98 44.43
N GLY A 237 -23.82 -2.67 43.39
CA GLY A 237 -24.66 -3.06 42.25
C GLY A 237 -25.02 -1.93 41.26
N THR A 238 -24.33 -0.80 41.30
CA THR A 238 -24.47 0.26 40.28
C THR A 238 -23.44 0.07 39.15
N LYS A 239 -23.94 -0.10 37.92
CA LYS A 239 -23.11 -0.09 36.70
C LYS A 239 -22.69 1.35 36.38
N TYR A 240 -21.39 1.61 36.38
CA TYR A 240 -20.84 2.84 35.80
C TYR A 240 -19.91 2.50 34.64
N ILE A 241 -20.16 3.15 33.50
CA ILE A 241 -19.25 3.14 32.36
C ILE A 241 -18.07 4.04 32.75
N ARG A 242 -16.87 3.47 32.91
CA ARG A 242 -15.65 4.30 32.91
C ARG A 242 -15.48 4.86 31.51
N GLN A 243 -15.85 6.12 31.32
CA GLN A 243 -15.38 6.90 30.20
C GLN A 243 -13.86 7.04 30.35
N THR A 244 -13.13 6.45 29.41
CA THR A 244 -11.72 6.78 29.20
C THR A 244 -11.69 8.19 28.61
N SER A 245 -11.25 9.16 29.41
CA SER A 245 -10.99 10.53 28.97
C SER A 245 -9.88 10.57 27.91
N ASP A 246 -10.00 11.56 27.02
CA ASP A 246 -9.19 11.84 25.82
C ASP A 246 -7.67 11.72 25.96
#